data_AF-A0A4Q5TLD8-F1
#
_entry.id   AF-A0A4Q5TLD8-F1
#
_cell.length_a   1.000
_cell.length_b   1.000
_cell.length_c   1.000
_cell.angle_alpha   90.00
_cell.angle_beta   90.00
_cell.angle_gamma   90.00
#
_symmetry.space_group_name_H-M   'P 1'
#
loop_
_entity.id
_entity.type
_entity.pdbx_description
1 polymer ?
#
loop_
_entity_poly.entity_id
_entity_poly.type
_entity_poly.pdbx_seq_one_letter_code
_entity_poly.pdbx_strand_id
1 'polypeptide(L)'
;MTAANTQTAMDEFAAALHEVLAEGQVGRNQYDNSDTSEAMALTLTQSKLHKLIEKYVSGDNQKQANEIADEMISVKVAIRERQTLLGAQDTLALAIRHGTRDMQESARDYLSQVKSATARPQAELAGMMEAMKSGRDMESVFSTFADLIRATPNPDNKAQPSIDGALSQLEVYRQQWQAFTEKYAS
;
A
#
# COMPACT_ATOMS: atom_id res chain seq x y z
N MET A 1 4.09 21.21 32.08
CA MET A 1 4.56 21.34 30.68
C MET A 1 4.39 22.79 30.26
N THR A 2 5.44 23.45 29.77
CA THR A 2 5.40 24.85 29.31
C THR A 2 4.92 24.90 27.85
N ALA A 3 4.28 26.00 27.44
CA ALA A 3 3.76 26.18 26.07
C ALA A 3 4.83 26.02 24.97
N ALA A 4 6.09 26.28 25.28
CA ALA A 4 7.23 26.05 24.38
C ALA A 4 7.43 24.56 24.05
N ASN A 5 7.24 23.66 25.03
CA ASN A 5 7.33 22.21 24.79
C ASN A 5 6.15 21.70 23.95
N THR A 6 5.02 22.42 23.97
CA THR A 6 3.84 22.07 23.18
C THR A 6 4.00 22.48 21.72
N GLN A 7 4.56 23.66 21.45
CA GLN A 7 4.82 24.12 20.08
C GLN A 7 5.90 23.26 19.39
N THR A 8 7.01 22.94 20.07
CA THR A 8 8.05 22.06 19.51
C THR A 8 7.49 20.69 19.14
N ALA A 9 6.68 20.07 20.01
CA ALA A 9 6.06 18.78 19.72
C ALA A 9 5.08 18.84 18.53
N MET A 10 4.37 19.96 18.36
CA MET A 10 3.48 20.18 17.22
C MET A 10 4.25 20.36 15.91
N ASP A 11 5.35 21.11 15.93
CA ASP A 11 6.22 21.33 14.76
C ASP A 11 6.90 20.01 14.34
N GLU A 12 7.36 19.21 15.31
CA GLU A 12 7.90 17.87 15.07
C GLU A 12 6.86 16.91 14.49
N PHE A 13 5.64 16.90 15.04
CA PHE A 13 4.55 16.09 14.51
C PHE A 13 4.18 16.50 13.08
N ALA A 14 4.09 17.80 12.80
CA ALA A 14 3.78 18.31 11.47
C ALA A 14 4.87 17.95 10.44
N ALA A 15 6.14 18.07 10.82
CA ALA A 15 7.26 17.68 9.97
C ALA A 15 7.27 16.16 9.69
N ALA A 16 7.05 15.34 10.71
CA ALA A 16 6.95 13.88 10.59
C ALA A 16 5.76 13.46 9.72
N LEU A 17 4.60 14.08 9.93
CA LEU A 17 3.41 13.85 9.13
C LEU A 17 3.64 14.22 7.66
N HIS A 18 4.28 15.37 7.41
CA HIS A 18 4.61 15.79 6.05
C HIS A 18 5.56 14.80 5.37
N GLU A 19 6.59 14.32 6.07
CA GLU A 19 7.52 13.29 5.56
C GLU A 19 6.78 12.01 5.18
N VAL A 20 5.91 11.49 6.07
CA VAL A 20 5.11 10.28 5.79
C VAL A 20 4.19 10.48 4.58
N LEU A 21 3.53 11.63 4.48
CA LEU A 21 2.62 11.91 3.37
C LEU A 21 3.36 12.15 2.04
N ALA A 22 4.54 12.79 2.07
CA ALA A 22 5.35 13.03 0.90
C ALA A 22 6.00 11.73 0.39
N GLU A 23 6.51 10.89 1.30
CA GLU A 23 7.02 9.55 0.96
C GLU A 23 5.92 8.61 0.50
N GLY A 24 4.74 8.66 1.12
CA GLY A 24 3.59 7.83 0.75
C GLY A 24 2.97 8.19 -0.61
N GLN A 25 3.22 9.39 -1.14
CA GLN A 25 2.87 9.77 -2.51
C GLN A 25 3.88 9.27 -3.55
N VAL A 26 5.08 8.94 -3.11
CA VAL A 26 6.19 8.48 -3.95
C VAL A 26 6.67 7.17 -3.36
N GLY A 27 5.85 6.12 -3.48
CA GLY A 27 6.37 4.76 -3.31
C GLY A 27 7.65 4.69 -4.14
N ARG A 28 8.81 4.61 -3.48
CA ARG A 28 10.12 4.48 -4.12
C ARG A 28 10.19 3.08 -4.71
N ASN A 29 9.42 2.90 -5.76
CA ASN A 29 9.21 1.68 -6.49
C ASN A 29 10.47 1.44 -7.31
N GLN A 30 11.47 0.90 -6.63
CA GLN A 30 12.80 0.68 -7.18
C GLN A 30 12.84 -0.62 -7.98
N TYR A 31 12.05 -1.61 -7.57
CA TYR A 31 12.06 -2.95 -8.16
C TYR A 31 10.71 -3.36 -8.73
N ASP A 32 9.62 -2.72 -8.29
CA ASP A 32 8.28 -3.02 -8.75
C ASP A 32 7.40 -1.75 -8.79
N ASN A 33 6.89 -1.41 -9.97
CA ASN A 33 5.91 -0.33 -10.19
C ASN A 33 4.49 -0.88 -10.38
N SER A 34 4.25 -2.14 -10.04
CA SER A 34 2.95 -2.75 -10.17
C SER A 34 1.96 -2.18 -9.17
N ASP A 35 0.68 -2.42 -9.46
CA ASP A 35 -0.41 -2.20 -8.53
C ASP A 35 -0.16 -2.85 -7.14
N THR A 36 0.64 -3.92 -7.06
CA THR A 36 1.03 -4.60 -5.80
C THR A 36 1.97 -3.74 -4.95
N SER A 37 2.93 -3.04 -5.56
CA SER A 37 3.85 -2.17 -4.81
C SER A 37 3.15 -0.91 -4.31
N GLU A 38 2.22 -0.36 -5.09
CA GLU A 38 1.38 0.74 -4.64
C GLU A 38 0.51 0.35 -3.44
N ALA A 39 -0.05 -0.86 -3.46
CA ALA A 39 -0.82 -1.40 -2.34
C ALA A 39 0.02 -1.52 -1.07
N MET A 40 1.24 -2.05 -1.18
CA MET A 40 2.19 -2.10 -0.08
C MET A 40 2.57 -0.71 0.45
N ALA A 41 2.78 0.26 -0.45
CA ALA A 41 3.13 1.63 -0.08
C ALA A 41 2.02 2.34 0.70
N LEU A 42 0.76 2.18 0.27
CA LEU A 42 -0.40 2.70 1.00
C LEU A 42 -0.51 2.09 2.40
N THR A 43 -0.28 0.79 2.49
CA THR A 43 -0.36 0.04 3.74
C THR A 43 0.76 0.44 4.70
N LEU A 44 1.99 0.60 4.22
CA LEU A 44 3.12 1.13 5.01
C LEU A 44 2.86 2.57 5.48
N THR A 45 2.26 3.39 4.62
CA THR A 45 1.89 4.77 4.97
C THR A 45 0.90 4.78 6.14
N GLN A 46 -0.10 3.89 6.11
CA GLN A 46 -1.04 3.72 7.22
C GLN A 46 -0.31 3.38 8.53
N SER A 47 0.61 2.40 8.51
CA SER A 47 1.39 2.01 9.70
C SER A 47 2.21 3.16 10.25
N LYS A 48 2.87 3.93 9.37
CA LYS A 48 3.66 5.12 9.76
C LYS A 48 2.77 6.18 10.42
N LEU A 49 1.58 6.43 9.88
CA LEU A 49 0.61 7.38 10.46
C LEU A 49 0.15 6.95 11.85
N HIS A 50 -0.25 5.68 12.01
CA HIS A 50 -0.64 5.14 13.32
C HIS A 50 0.48 5.28 14.34
N LYS A 51 1.74 5.08 13.94
CA LYS A 51 2.90 5.25 14.83
C LYS A 51 3.14 6.70 15.24
N LEU A 52 2.94 7.66 14.32
CA LEU A 52 3.00 9.08 14.68
C LEU A 52 1.86 9.47 15.63
N ILE A 53 0.67 8.92 15.42
CA ILE A 53 -0.49 9.15 16.29
C ILE A 53 -0.22 8.60 17.69
N GLU A 54 0.31 7.38 17.79
CA GLU A 54 0.70 6.78 19.07
C GLU A 54 1.68 7.65 19.85
N LYS A 55 2.65 8.27 19.14
CA LYS A 55 3.70 9.09 19.75
C LYS A 55 3.26 10.50 20.13
N TYR A 56 2.58 11.20 19.22
CA TYR A 56 2.36 12.64 19.32
C TYR A 56 0.94 13.02 19.75
N VAL A 57 -0.04 12.12 19.62
CA VAL A 57 -1.43 12.40 19.98
C VAL A 57 -1.74 11.85 21.37
N SER A 58 -2.38 12.67 22.21
CA SER A 58 -2.84 12.27 23.54
C SER A 58 -3.79 11.07 23.46
N GLY A 59 -3.68 10.12 24.39
CA GLY A 59 -4.47 8.88 24.40
C GLY A 59 -5.97 9.05 24.14
N ASP A 60 -6.61 10.04 24.76
CA ASP A 60 -8.05 10.33 24.59
C ASP A 60 -8.45 10.67 23.15
N ASN A 61 -7.50 11.18 22.34
CA ASN A 61 -7.71 11.58 20.94
C ASN A 61 -7.14 10.57 19.93
N GLN A 62 -6.35 9.57 20.37
CA GLN A 62 -5.69 8.62 19.47
C GLN A 62 -6.68 7.83 18.63
N LYS A 63 -7.83 7.45 19.22
CA LYS A 63 -8.88 6.73 18.48
C LYS A 63 -9.39 7.55 17.30
N GLN A 64 -9.79 8.79 17.53
CA GLN A 64 -10.29 9.68 16.48
C GLN A 64 -9.21 9.97 15.42
N ALA A 65 -7.96 10.18 15.85
CA ALA A 65 -6.85 10.41 14.93
C ALA A 65 -6.57 9.18 14.05
N ASN A 66 -6.63 7.97 14.61
CA ASN A 66 -6.49 6.72 13.83
C ASN A 66 -7.65 6.54 12.84
N GLU A 67 -8.89 6.84 13.23
CA GLU A 67 -10.05 6.80 12.33
C GLU A 67 -9.89 7.76 11.13
N ILE A 68 -9.36 8.97 11.36
CA ILE A 68 -9.06 9.93 10.28
C ILE A 68 -7.95 9.40 9.35
N ALA A 69 -6.89 8.81 9.91
CA ALA A 69 -5.83 8.22 9.10
C ALA A 69 -6.34 7.06 8.26
N ASP A 70 -7.20 6.20 8.83
CA ASP A 70 -7.83 5.08 8.14
C ASP A 70 -8.76 5.54 7.01
N GLU A 71 -9.56 6.59 7.25
CA GLU A 71 -10.42 7.18 6.21
C GLU A 71 -9.59 7.76 5.05
N MET A 72 -8.50 8.46 5.34
CA MET A 72 -7.61 9.00 4.32
C MET A 72 -7.01 7.88 3.44
N ILE A 73 -6.56 6.78 4.06
CA ILE A 73 -6.03 5.62 3.33
C ILE A 73 -7.14 4.94 2.51
N SER A 74 -8.34 4.80 3.07
CA SER A 74 -9.50 4.25 2.37
C SER A 74 -9.85 5.06 1.11
N VAL A 75 -9.83 6.40 1.19
CA VAL A 75 -10.05 7.28 0.03
C VAL A 75 -8.97 7.07 -1.04
N LYS A 76 -7.69 6.95 -0.65
CA LYS A 76 -6.59 6.67 -1.60
C LYS A 76 -6.76 5.33 -2.29
N VAL A 77 -7.13 4.29 -1.55
CA VAL A 77 -7.44 2.97 -2.10
C VAL A 77 -8.60 3.08 -3.11
N ALA A 78 -9.69 3.77 -2.78
CA ALA A 78 -10.82 3.94 -3.68
C ALA A 78 -10.44 4.68 -4.99
N ILE A 79 -9.55 5.69 -4.91
CA ILE A 79 -9.02 6.39 -6.10
C ILE A 79 -8.20 5.44 -6.97
N ARG A 80 -7.29 4.66 -6.36
CA ARG A 80 -6.48 3.67 -7.08
C ARG A 80 -7.38 2.65 -7.78
N GLU A 81 -8.33 2.05 -7.08
CA GLU A 81 -9.26 1.06 -7.63
C GLU A 81 -10.05 1.63 -8.83
N ARG A 82 -10.45 2.89 -8.76
CA ARG A 82 -11.08 3.59 -9.89
C ARG A 82 -10.13 3.74 -11.08
N GLN A 83 -8.87 4.07 -10.84
CA GLN A 83 -7.85 4.17 -11.89
C GLN A 83 -7.54 2.82 -12.52
N THR A 84 -7.39 1.75 -11.73
CA THR A 84 -7.23 0.37 -12.22
C THR A 84 -8.39 -0.04 -13.12
N LEU A 85 -9.63 0.26 -12.71
CA LEU A 85 -10.81 -0.02 -13.53
C LEU A 85 -10.79 0.74 -14.87
N LEU A 86 -10.44 2.02 -14.86
CA LEU A 86 -10.33 2.82 -16.09
C LEU A 86 -9.22 2.29 -17.00
N GLY A 87 -8.04 1.99 -16.44
CA GLY A 87 -6.92 1.41 -17.19
C GLY A 87 -7.26 0.06 -17.82
N ALA A 88 -7.99 -0.81 -17.11
CA ALA A 88 -8.46 -2.08 -17.66
C ALA A 88 -9.48 -1.88 -18.80
N GLN A 89 -10.36 -0.88 -18.69
CA GLN A 89 -11.32 -0.53 -19.76
C GLN A 89 -10.59 0.01 -21.00
N ASP A 90 -9.62 0.89 -20.82
CA ASP A 90 -8.81 1.46 -21.91
C ASP A 90 -7.96 0.38 -22.60
N THR A 91 -7.38 -0.54 -21.81
CA THR A 91 -6.63 -1.70 -22.33
C THR A 91 -7.51 -2.57 -23.21
N LEU A 92 -8.75 -2.85 -22.79
CA LEU A 92 -9.70 -3.58 -23.62
C LEU A 92 -10.07 -2.81 -24.89
N ALA A 93 -10.30 -1.50 -24.80
CA ALA A 93 -10.60 -0.66 -25.96
C ALA A 93 -9.45 -0.68 -27.00
N LEU A 94 -8.20 -0.61 -26.54
CA LEU A 94 -7.01 -0.72 -27.38
C LEU A 94 -6.88 -2.12 -28.00
N ALA A 95 -7.09 -3.18 -27.22
CA ALA A 95 -7.05 -4.55 -27.72
C ALA A 95 -8.12 -4.81 -28.79
N ILE A 96 -9.33 -4.24 -28.64
CA ILE A 96 -10.39 -4.32 -29.66
C ILE A 96 -9.99 -3.60 -30.94
N ARG A 97 -9.33 -2.44 -30.85
CA ARG A 97 -8.97 -1.64 -32.03
C ARG A 97 -7.74 -2.18 -32.77
N HIS A 98 -6.76 -2.71 -32.05
CA HIS A 98 -5.42 -2.96 -32.59
C HIS A 98 -4.84 -4.33 -32.22
N GLY A 99 -5.48 -5.08 -31.32
CA GLY A 99 -4.95 -6.33 -30.79
C GLY A 99 -5.39 -7.58 -31.56
N THR A 100 -4.70 -8.68 -31.29
CA THR A 100 -5.12 -10.01 -31.73
C THR A 100 -6.33 -10.49 -30.92
N ARG A 101 -6.95 -11.59 -31.35
CA ARG A 101 -8.05 -12.22 -30.61
C ARG A 101 -7.63 -12.59 -29.18
N ASP A 102 -6.45 -13.17 -29.02
CA ASP A 102 -5.92 -13.57 -27.71
C ASP A 102 -5.73 -12.36 -26.78
N MET A 103 -5.25 -11.23 -27.32
CA MET A 103 -5.13 -9.98 -26.56
C MET A 103 -6.49 -9.44 -26.12
N GLN A 104 -7.51 -9.53 -26.97
CA GLN A 104 -8.87 -9.11 -26.63
C GLN A 104 -9.48 -10.00 -25.53
N GLU A 105 -9.30 -11.32 -25.63
CA GLU A 105 -9.78 -12.27 -24.63
C GLU A 105 -9.07 -12.05 -23.28
N SER A 106 -7.75 -11.88 -23.27
CA SER A 106 -6.98 -11.56 -22.08
C SER A 106 -7.41 -10.23 -21.43
N ALA A 107 -7.61 -9.17 -22.23
CA ALA A 107 -8.06 -7.88 -21.70
C ALA A 107 -9.50 -7.94 -21.14
N ARG A 108 -10.40 -8.75 -21.73
CA ARG A 108 -11.74 -8.99 -21.18
C ARG A 108 -11.68 -9.72 -19.86
N ASP A 109 -10.86 -10.75 -19.76
CA ASP A 109 -10.69 -11.53 -18.54
C ASP A 109 -10.16 -10.66 -17.41
N TYR A 110 -9.10 -9.89 -17.66
CA TYR A 110 -8.55 -8.96 -16.66
C TYR A 110 -9.58 -7.91 -16.22
N LEU A 111 -10.33 -7.29 -17.16
CA LEU A 111 -11.40 -6.36 -16.78
C LEU A 111 -12.50 -7.02 -15.94
N SER A 112 -12.82 -8.30 -16.22
CA SER A 112 -13.75 -9.06 -15.40
C SER A 112 -13.23 -9.23 -13.99
N GLN A 113 -11.96 -9.63 -13.83
CA GLN A 113 -11.31 -9.79 -12.53
C GLN A 113 -11.29 -8.47 -11.74
N VAL A 114 -10.98 -7.34 -12.39
CA VAL A 114 -10.98 -6.01 -11.76
C VAL A 114 -12.37 -5.64 -11.24
N LYS A 115 -13.43 -5.91 -12.03
CA LYS A 115 -14.82 -5.65 -11.63
C LYS A 115 -15.28 -6.52 -10.46
N SER A 116 -14.78 -7.75 -10.34
CA SER A 116 -15.10 -8.65 -9.24
C SER A 116 -14.18 -8.48 -8.03
N ALA A 117 -13.26 -7.52 -8.03
CA ALA A 117 -12.23 -7.34 -7.00
C ALA A 117 -11.34 -8.59 -6.80
N THR A 118 -11.17 -9.40 -7.85
CA THR A 118 -10.36 -10.63 -7.83
C THR A 118 -9.09 -10.51 -8.67
N ALA A 119 -8.81 -9.34 -9.25
CA ALA A 119 -7.51 -9.14 -9.89
C ALA A 119 -6.42 -9.26 -8.82
N ARG A 120 -5.30 -9.89 -9.17
CA ARG A 120 -4.18 -10.15 -8.24
C ARG A 120 -3.85 -8.95 -7.35
N PRO A 121 -3.66 -7.72 -7.88
CA PRO A 121 -3.29 -6.59 -7.03
C PRO A 121 -4.38 -6.13 -6.06
N GLN A 122 -5.65 -6.37 -6.37
CA GLN A 122 -6.77 -6.08 -5.47
C GLN A 122 -6.84 -7.13 -4.35
N ALA A 123 -6.62 -8.39 -4.69
CA ALA A 123 -6.56 -9.48 -3.72
C ALA A 123 -5.37 -9.33 -2.77
N GLU A 124 -4.19 -8.97 -3.30
CA GLU A 124 -3.00 -8.67 -2.51
C GLU A 124 -3.24 -7.45 -1.61
N LEU A 125 -3.78 -6.33 -2.13
CA LEU A 125 -4.11 -5.15 -1.33
C LEU A 125 -5.11 -5.47 -0.20
N ALA A 126 -6.19 -6.19 -0.51
CA ALA A 126 -7.19 -6.55 0.48
C ALA A 126 -6.58 -7.43 1.59
N GLY A 127 -5.77 -8.42 1.22
CA GLY A 127 -5.03 -9.24 2.18
C GLY A 127 -4.05 -8.42 3.03
N MET A 128 -3.38 -7.44 2.42
CA MET A 128 -2.43 -6.56 3.10
C MET A 128 -3.12 -5.65 4.13
N MET A 129 -4.23 -5.03 3.74
CA MET A 129 -5.02 -4.18 4.64
C MET A 129 -5.64 -4.99 5.79
N GLU A 130 -6.03 -6.24 5.55
CA GLU A 130 -6.57 -7.11 6.60
C GLU A 130 -5.47 -7.55 7.59
N ALA A 131 -4.28 -7.89 7.09
CA ALA A 131 -3.13 -8.17 7.94
C ALA A 131 -2.77 -6.97 8.84
N MET A 132 -2.88 -5.75 8.33
CA MET A 132 -2.69 -4.54 9.12
C MET A 132 -3.72 -4.34 10.23
N LYS A 133 -5.00 -4.65 9.98
CA LYS A 133 -6.05 -4.54 11.01
C LYS A 133 -5.88 -5.55 12.14
N SER A 134 -5.34 -6.73 11.81
CA SER A 134 -5.19 -7.86 12.74
C SER A 134 -3.83 -7.88 13.45
N GLY A 135 -2.79 -7.29 12.84
CA GLY A 135 -1.41 -7.33 13.31
C GLY A 135 -1.12 -6.31 14.41
N ARG A 136 -0.63 -6.79 15.56
CA ARG A 136 -0.01 -5.93 16.59
C ARG A 136 1.46 -5.63 16.30
N ASP A 137 2.08 -6.37 15.37
CA ASP A 137 3.48 -6.21 14.97
C ASP A 137 3.62 -6.21 13.44
N MET A 138 4.47 -5.33 12.92
CA MET A 138 4.69 -5.15 11.49
C MET A 138 5.53 -6.28 10.84
N GLU A 139 6.29 -7.05 11.60
CA GLU A 139 7.05 -8.19 11.06
C GLU A 139 6.10 -9.31 10.63
N SER A 140 5.06 -9.58 11.43
CA SER A 140 3.97 -10.48 11.07
C SER A 140 3.20 -10.00 9.84
N VAL A 141 2.99 -8.68 9.72
CA VAL A 141 2.39 -8.06 8.54
C VAL A 141 3.27 -8.29 7.30
N PHE A 142 4.57 -8.00 7.38
CA PHE A 142 5.50 -8.25 6.27
C PHE A 142 5.60 -9.74 5.89
N SER A 143 5.59 -10.65 6.87
CA SER A 143 5.54 -12.09 6.60
C SER A 143 4.27 -12.47 5.84
N THR A 144 3.12 -11.96 6.26
CA THR A 144 1.83 -12.19 5.59
C THR A 144 1.87 -11.68 4.15
N PHE A 145 2.50 -10.53 3.91
CA PHE A 145 2.63 -9.96 2.56
C PHE A 145 3.50 -10.85 1.67
N ALA A 146 4.62 -11.35 2.20
CA ALA A 146 5.49 -12.26 1.47
C ALA A 146 4.76 -13.54 1.06
N ASP A 147 3.91 -14.09 1.94
CA ASP A 147 3.12 -15.28 1.65
C ASP A 147 2.04 -15.02 0.58
N LEU A 148 1.36 -13.86 0.65
CA LEU A 148 0.41 -13.45 -0.39
C LEU A 148 1.08 -13.31 -1.77
N ILE A 149 2.25 -12.66 -1.83
CA ILE A 149 3.00 -12.50 -3.09
C ILE A 149 3.40 -13.88 -3.64
N ARG A 150 3.91 -14.79 -2.79
CA ARG A 150 4.31 -16.15 -3.19
C ARG A 150 3.14 -17.03 -3.61
N ALA A 151 1.93 -16.78 -3.08
CA ALA A 151 0.72 -17.51 -3.45
C ALA A 151 0.18 -17.12 -4.84
N THR A 152 0.78 -16.12 -5.50
CA THR A 152 0.42 -15.73 -6.87
C THR A 152 0.46 -16.92 -7.82
N PRO A 153 -0.62 -17.19 -8.58
CA PRO A 153 -0.61 -18.21 -9.62
C PRO A 153 0.53 -17.98 -10.63
N ASN A 154 1.42 -18.97 -10.76
CA ASN A 154 2.62 -18.88 -11.57
C ASN A 154 2.79 -20.07 -12.53
N PRO A 155 1.80 -20.35 -13.41
CA PRO A 155 1.92 -21.43 -14.39
C PRO A 155 3.08 -21.16 -15.34
N ASP A 156 3.89 -22.18 -15.60
CA ASP A 156 5.08 -22.12 -16.46
C ASP A 156 6.11 -21.03 -16.08
N ASN A 157 6.15 -20.61 -14.81
CA ASN A 157 7.01 -19.53 -14.31
C ASN A 157 6.76 -18.15 -14.95
N LYS A 158 5.60 -17.94 -15.58
CA LYS A 158 5.28 -16.68 -16.29
C LYS A 158 5.18 -15.47 -15.38
N ALA A 159 4.79 -15.65 -14.12
CA ALA A 159 4.68 -14.59 -13.13
C ALA A 159 5.94 -14.45 -12.24
N GLN A 160 6.92 -15.35 -12.37
CA GLN A 160 8.11 -15.38 -11.49
C GLN A 160 8.85 -14.03 -11.43
N PRO A 161 9.12 -13.33 -12.55
CA PRO A 161 9.81 -12.04 -12.48
C PRO A 161 9.03 -10.98 -11.69
N SER A 162 7.70 -11.01 -11.76
CA SER A 162 6.84 -10.10 -10.99
C SER A 162 6.81 -10.47 -9.50
N ILE A 163 6.81 -11.76 -9.17
CA ILE A 163 6.93 -12.25 -7.79
C ILE A 163 8.26 -11.81 -7.18
N ASP A 164 9.37 -12.00 -7.89
CA ASP A 164 10.71 -11.63 -7.41
C ASP A 164 10.85 -10.11 -7.23
N GLY A 165 10.28 -9.33 -8.16
CA GLY A 165 10.23 -7.87 -8.07
C GLY A 165 9.44 -7.39 -6.85
N ALA A 166 8.24 -7.95 -6.62
CA ALA A 166 7.40 -7.62 -5.49
C ALA A 166 8.05 -7.99 -4.14
N LEU A 167 8.71 -9.15 -4.05
CA LEU A 167 9.45 -9.55 -2.83
C LEU A 167 10.65 -8.63 -2.56
N SER A 168 11.37 -8.21 -3.61
CA SER A 168 12.49 -7.26 -3.46
C SER A 168 11.98 -5.89 -3.00
N GLN A 169 10.83 -5.45 -3.52
CA GLN A 169 10.20 -4.20 -3.11
C GLN A 169 9.66 -4.27 -1.67
N LEU A 170 9.11 -5.41 -1.25
CA LEU A 170 8.69 -5.66 0.13
C LEU A 170 9.84 -5.48 1.13
N GLU A 171 11.04 -5.96 0.78
CA GLU A 171 12.23 -5.79 1.62
C GLU A 171 12.64 -4.31 1.76
N VAL A 172 12.51 -3.51 0.69
CA VAL A 172 12.73 -2.06 0.77
C VAL A 172 11.73 -1.42 1.75
N TYR A 173 10.46 -1.82 1.72
CA TYR A 173 9.46 -1.32 2.67
C TYR A 173 9.72 -1.76 4.11
N ARG A 174 10.23 -2.97 4.31
CA ARG A 174 10.67 -3.44 5.63
C ARG A 174 11.80 -2.58 6.19
N GLN A 175 12.81 -2.25 5.38
CA GLN A 175 13.91 -1.37 5.77
C GLN A 175 13.43 0.06 6.05
N GLN A 176 12.51 0.59 5.23
CA GLN A 176 11.91 1.90 5.47
C GLN A 176 11.12 1.94 6.78
N TRP A 177 10.37 0.87 7.09
CA TRP A 177 9.68 0.75 8.36
C TRP A 177 10.65 0.73 9.53
N GLN A 178 11.71 -0.09 9.46
CA GLN A 178 12.74 -0.18 10.51
C GLN A 178 13.38 1.19 10.78
N ALA A 179 13.91 1.84 9.73
CA ALA A 179 14.52 3.17 9.85
C ALA A 179 13.54 4.22 10.42
N PHE A 180 12.27 4.16 10.00
CA PHE A 180 11.23 5.03 10.54
C PHE A 180 10.99 4.76 12.03
N THR A 181 10.82 3.50 12.43
CA THR A 181 10.62 3.16 13.84
C THR A 181 11.80 3.52 14.70
N GLU A 182 13.04 3.35 14.24
CA GLU A 182 14.24 3.79 14.96
C GLU A 182 14.25 5.30 15.19
N LYS A 183 13.89 6.09 14.17
CA LYS A 183 13.77 7.55 14.26
C LYS A 183 12.71 7.99 15.28
N TYR A 184 11.63 7.23 15.43
CA TYR A 184 10.50 7.59 16.28
C TYR A 184 10.38 6.76 17.58
N ALA A 185 11.31 5.84 17.87
CA ALA A 185 11.31 4.98 19.07
C ALA A 185 11.65 5.72 20.37
N SER A 186 12.06 7.00 20.29
CA SER A 186 12.46 7.84 21.43
C SER A 186 11.31 8.59 22.06
#